data_AF-A0A960CAJ5-F1
#
_entry.id   AF-A0A960CAJ5-F1
#
_cell.length_a   1.000
_cell.length_b   1.000
_cell.length_c   1.000
_cell.angle_alpha   90.00
_cell.angle_beta   90.00
_cell.angle_gamma   90.00
#
_symmetry.space_group_name_H-M   'P 1'
#
loop_
_entity.id
_entity.type
_entity.pdbx_description
1 polymer ?
#
loop_
_entity_poly.entity_id
_entity_poly.type
_entity_poly.pdbx_seq_one_letter_code
_entity_poly.pdbx_strand_id
1 'polypeptide(L)'
;MARTERQPGAAVQRIQRSVLWRLKLRLQFTGWLQYLPTAVVGLVFLVASLIGWLIGRWPALFWFPLAVGIFFLAVAMFDIVTVKWQVRPSEPLPRRHDDLDTFDLIRSRRSCRSFQSRTLTPGDRAELDQTIDRWTNPQRLIGSAAIRLEYVAASLTVWPTVGAHEFIVAIAPRDYDRVAIIDVGRSLQHVVLHATRMGVATCWIGPGADQSSVIAHLGDRFDPDRDHVVCVCAVGYRSSFQPTLIRMMERFQHRRLPLSALFFSDPELRRPLPVDEPPFNSFGRCYEVCQWSPSSYNSQTTRCVAVTNHDRDVVRFDFYASTTSRFYAPVALGIWCANWEAGCRALGIPGHFTVLNPPERGVGDSADPPCYGSSWLVGAGLG
;
A
#
# COMPACT_ATOMS: atom_id res chain seq x y z
N MET A 1 -10.53 -26.45 -11.90
CA MET A 1 -10.36 -26.22 -13.36
C MET A 1 -9.48 -25.00 -13.59
N ALA A 2 -8.27 -25.22 -14.11
CA ALA A 2 -7.29 -24.17 -14.36
C ALA A 2 -7.80 -23.22 -15.45
N ARG A 3 -8.03 -21.94 -15.10
CA ARG A 3 -8.37 -20.92 -16.08
C ARG A 3 -7.06 -20.41 -16.68
N THR A 4 -6.82 -20.81 -17.93
CA THR A 4 -5.71 -20.43 -18.80
C THR A 4 -5.43 -18.93 -18.68
N GLU A 5 -4.22 -18.56 -18.27
CA GLU A 5 -3.73 -17.19 -18.43
C GLU A 5 -3.93 -16.79 -19.89
N ARG A 6 -4.71 -15.73 -20.14
CA ARG A 6 -4.86 -15.19 -21.50
C ARG A 6 -3.47 -14.83 -22.01
N GLN A 7 -2.96 -15.60 -22.97
CA GLN A 7 -1.73 -15.25 -23.66
C GLN A 7 -1.89 -13.83 -24.24
N PRO A 8 -0.93 -12.93 -24.01
CA PRO A 8 -1.00 -11.59 -24.57
C PRO A 8 -1.06 -11.68 -26.10
N GLY A 9 -1.93 -10.90 -26.73
CA GLY A 9 -2.12 -10.93 -28.18
C GLY A 9 -0.81 -10.63 -28.94
N ALA A 10 -0.71 -11.08 -30.20
CA ALA A 10 0.52 -11.03 -31.00
C ALA A 10 1.19 -9.63 -31.06
N ALA A 11 0.41 -8.54 -31.02
CA ALA A 11 0.92 -7.18 -30.95
C ALA A 11 1.65 -6.87 -29.63
N VAL A 12 1.10 -7.33 -28.50
CA VAL A 12 1.70 -7.19 -27.17
C VAL A 12 2.99 -8.03 -27.07
N GLN A 13 2.99 -9.23 -27.64
CA GLN A 13 4.20 -10.07 -27.71
C GLN A 13 5.32 -9.40 -28.55
N ARG A 14 4.96 -8.73 -29.65
CA ARG A 14 5.92 -8.00 -30.49
C ARG A 14 6.51 -6.78 -29.77
N ILE A 15 5.68 -6.04 -29.04
CA ILE A 15 6.12 -4.92 -28.18
C ILE A 15 7.04 -5.42 -27.07
N GLN A 16 6.69 -6.53 -26.41
CA GLN A 16 7.49 -7.13 -25.34
C GLN A 16 8.88 -7.62 -25.81
N ARG A 17 9.02 -7.98 -27.10
CA ARG A 17 10.30 -8.38 -27.70
C ARG A 17 11.14 -7.21 -28.22
N SER A 18 10.60 -5.99 -28.24
CA SER A 18 11.32 -4.82 -28.74
C SER A 18 12.51 -4.45 -27.85
N VAL A 19 13.56 -3.88 -28.45
CA VAL A 19 14.72 -3.35 -27.72
C VAL A 19 14.30 -2.26 -26.71
N LEU A 20 13.34 -1.41 -27.10
CA LEU A 20 12.79 -0.36 -26.23
C LEU A 20 12.09 -0.93 -24.99
N TRP A 21 11.35 -2.03 -25.13
CA TRP A 21 10.72 -2.67 -23.98
C TRP A 21 11.73 -3.29 -23.02
N ARG A 22 12.76 -3.97 -23.54
CA ARG A 22 13.85 -4.49 -22.71
C ARG A 22 14.62 -3.38 -22.01
N LEU A 23 14.88 -2.27 -22.70
CA LEU A 23 15.50 -1.08 -22.12
C LEU A 23 14.62 -0.50 -21.01
N LYS A 24 13.33 -0.34 -21.24
CA LYS A 24 12.36 0.11 -20.23
C LYS A 24 12.40 -0.80 -19.00
N LEU A 25 12.29 -2.11 -19.15
CA LEU A 25 12.33 -3.05 -18.02
C LEU A 25 13.67 -2.97 -17.27
N ARG A 26 14.79 -2.88 -17.99
CA ARG A 26 16.10 -2.69 -17.36
C ARG A 26 16.14 -1.41 -16.54
N LEU A 27 15.67 -0.29 -17.10
CA LEU A 27 15.62 1.01 -16.41
C LEU A 27 14.65 1.00 -15.23
N GLN A 28 13.56 0.25 -15.34
CA GLN A 28 12.54 0.06 -14.31
C GLN A 28 13.14 -0.62 -13.08
N PHE A 29 13.78 -1.78 -13.26
CA PHE A 29 14.32 -2.57 -12.15
C PHE A 29 15.69 -2.08 -11.64
N THR A 30 16.41 -1.28 -12.43
CA THR A 30 17.62 -0.58 -11.96
C THR A 30 17.31 0.74 -11.26
N GLY A 31 16.04 1.15 -11.21
CA GLY A 31 15.59 2.41 -10.59
C GLY A 31 16.01 3.67 -11.34
N TRP A 32 16.56 3.57 -12.55
CA TRP A 32 16.91 4.73 -13.38
C TRP A 32 15.68 5.45 -13.95
N LEU A 33 14.57 4.72 -14.12
CA LEU A 33 13.35 5.25 -14.73
C LEU A 33 12.76 6.46 -13.98
N GLN A 34 13.01 6.59 -12.67
CA GLN A 34 12.47 7.70 -11.87
C GLN A 34 13.16 9.06 -12.12
N TYR A 35 14.35 9.08 -12.72
CA TYR A 35 15.09 10.31 -13.03
C TYR A 35 14.87 10.79 -14.47
N LEU A 36 14.43 9.89 -15.36
CA LEU A 36 14.27 10.18 -16.78
C LEU A 36 13.25 11.28 -17.08
N PRO A 37 12.05 11.35 -16.45
CA PRO A 37 11.09 12.39 -16.77
C PRO A 37 11.66 13.81 -16.57
N THR A 38 12.35 14.05 -15.45
CA THR A 38 12.98 15.34 -15.15
C THR A 38 14.09 15.65 -16.17
N ALA A 39 14.95 14.67 -16.47
CA ALA A 39 16.03 14.84 -17.45
C ALA A 39 15.49 15.12 -18.87
N VAL A 40 14.45 14.40 -19.30
CA VAL A 40 13.80 14.58 -20.61
C VAL A 40 13.19 15.97 -20.73
N VAL A 41 12.51 16.47 -19.70
CA VAL A 41 12.00 17.85 -19.69
C VAL A 41 13.15 18.83 -19.89
N GLY A 42 14.27 18.66 -19.17
CA GLY A 42 15.46 19.49 -19.36
C GLY A 42 15.98 19.47 -20.80
N LEU A 43 16.13 18.29 -21.39
CA LEU A 43 16.59 18.12 -22.77
C LEU A 43 15.66 18.77 -23.81
N VAL A 44 14.34 18.65 -23.65
CA VAL A 44 13.35 19.28 -24.54
C VAL A 44 13.51 20.80 -24.55
N PHE A 45 13.68 21.41 -23.37
CA PHE A 45 13.90 22.85 -23.27
C PHE A 45 15.25 23.30 -23.85
N LEU A 46 16.30 22.48 -23.73
CA LEU A 46 17.59 22.77 -24.39
C LEU A 46 17.49 22.67 -25.91
N VAL A 47 16.74 21.70 -26.45
CA VAL A 47 16.48 21.60 -27.90
C VAL A 47 15.68 22.81 -28.39
N ALA A 48 14.67 23.24 -27.64
CA ALA A 48 13.92 24.46 -27.95
C ALA A 48 14.82 25.70 -27.95
N SER A 49 15.76 25.79 -26.99
CA SER A 49 16.78 26.84 -26.94
C SER A 49 17.67 26.82 -28.19
N LEU A 50 18.18 25.64 -28.58
CA LEU A 50 19.00 25.47 -29.79
C LEU A 50 18.26 25.92 -31.06
N ILE A 51 16.98 25.57 -31.18
CA ILE A 51 16.14 26.03 -32.29
C ILE A 51 16.01 27.57 -32.26
N GLY A 52 15.74 28.15 -31.10
CA GLY A 52 15.65 29.61 -30.91
C GLY A 52 16.94 30.34 -31.31
N TRP A 53 18.10 29.72 -31.03
CA TRP A 53 19.40 30.20 -31.48
C TRP A 53 19.54 30.14 -33.00
N LEU A 54 19.24 28.98 -33.62
CA LEU A 54 19.34 28.75 -35.07
C LEU A 54 18.46 29.70 -35.90
N ILE A 55 17.28 30.09 -35.40
CA ILE A 55 16.34 30.99 -36.10
C ILE A 55 16.51 32.48 -35.75
N GLY A 56 17.52 32.84 -34.95
CA GLY A 56 17.80 34.25 -34.61
C GLY A 56 16.83 34.89 -33.60
N ARG A 57 16.03 34.11 -32.86
CA ARG A 57 15.01 34.60 -31.91
C ARG A 57 15.50 34.55 -30.46
N TRP A 58 16.49 35.37 -30.13
CA TRP A 58 17.30 35.16 -28.92
C TRP A 58 16.63 35.50 -27.57
N PRO A 59 15.86 36.58 -27.40
CA PRO A 59 15.34 36.93 -26.07
C PRO A 59 14.31 35.93 -25.52
N ALA A 60 13.36 35.50 -26.36
CA ALA A 60 12.25 34.66 -25.91
C ALA A 60 12.48 33.15 -26.15
N LEU A 61 13.12 32.78 -27.27
CA LEU A 61 13.24 31.37 -27.67
C LEU A 61 14.61 30.76 -27.37
N PHE A 62 15.61 31.56 -26.98
CA PHE A 62 16.90 31.03 -26.54
C PHE A 62 17.05 31.09 -25.02
N TRP A 63 17.05 32.28 -24.41
CA TRP A 63 17.41 32.45 -22.99
C TRP A 63 16.44 31.78 -22.02
N PHE A 64 15.14 31.95 -22.20
CA PHE A 64 14.16 31.34 -21.31
C PHE A 64 14.19 29.80 -21.38
N PRO A 65 14.11 29.15 -22.56
CA PRO A 65 14.25 27.70 -22.64
C PRO A 65 15.60 27.19 -22.16
N LEU A 66 16.70 27.93 -22.38
CA LEU A 66 18.02 27.56 -21.87
C LEU A 66 18.02 27.49 -20.33
N ALA A 67 17.54 28.55 -19.68
CA ALA A 67 17.50 28.63 -18.22
C ALA A 67 16.64 27.51 -17.62
N VAL A 68 15.46 27.25 -18.21
CA VAL A 68 14.58 26.16 -17.79
C VAL A 68 15.24 24.79 -18.02
N GLY A 69 15.87 24.59 -19.17
CA GLY A 69 16.56 23.33 -19.51
C GLY A 69 17.71 23.02 -18.55
N ILE A 70 18.58 24.00 -18.29
CA ILE A 70 19.69 23.88 -17.33
C ILE A 70 19.15 23.59 -15.93
N PHE A 71 18.10 24.29 -15.49
CA PHE A 71 17.49 24.08 -14.18
C PHE A 71 17.00 22.63 -14.00
N PHE A 72 16.24 22.08 -14.96
CA PHE A 72 15.75 20.70 -14.85
C PHE A 72 16.87 19.66 -14.91
N LEU A 73 17.92 19.88 -15.71
CA LEU A 73 19.10 19.01 -15.70
C LEU A 73 19.86 19.08 -14.37
N ALA A 74 20.00 20.27 -13.77
CA ALA A 74 20.60 20.44 -12.46
C ALA A 74 19.79 19.70 -11.38
N VAL A 75 18.45 19.78 -11.41
CA VAL A 75 17.56 19.02 -10.52
C VAL A 75 17.72 17.51 -10.73
N ALA A 76 17.74 17.04 -11.98
CA ALA A 76 17.94 15.62 -12.26
C ALA A 76 19.31 15.12 -11.78
N MET A 77 20.36 15.92 -11.98
CA MET A 77 21.71 15.63 -11.48
C MET A 77 21.76 15.59 -9.96
N PHE A 78 21.12 16.57 -9.29
CA PHE A 78 21.01 16.60 -7.84
C PHE A 78 20.29 15.34 -7.30
N ASP A 79 19.17 14.94 -7.91
CA ASP A 79 18.45 13.72 -7.55
C ASP A 79 19.32 12.46 -7.77
N ILE A 80 20.13 12.40 -8.84
CA ILE A 80 21.06 11.29 -9.09
C ILE A 80 22.15 11.25 -8.01
N VAL A 81 22.83 12.37 -7.75
CA VAL A 81 23.92 12.45 -6.78
C VAL A 81 23.42 12.10 -5.37
N THR A 82 22.31 12.71 -4.95
CA THR A 82 21.82 12.57 -3.56
C THR A 82 21.03 11.29 -3.33
N VAL A 83 20.25 10.79 -4.31
CA VAL A 83 19.39 9.61 -4.14
C VAL A 83 19.98 8.37 -4.81
N LYS A 84 20.48 8.45 -6.05
CA LYS A 84 21.00 7.26 -6.75
C LYS A 84 22.37 6.86 -6.22
N TRP A 85 23.25 7.83 -6.01
CA TRP A 85 24.60 7.60 -5.49
C TRP A 85 24.72 7.82 -3.98
N GLN A 86 23.63 8.24 -3.32
CA GLN A 86 23.57 8.37 -1.86
C GLN A 86 24.61 9.35 -1.30
N VAL A 87 25.07 10.32 -2.12
CA VAL A 87 26.00 11.37 -1.70
C VAL A 87 25.19 12.51 -1.10
N ARG A 88 24.93 12.42 0.21
CA ARG A 88 24.09 13.36 0.96
C ARG A 88 24.50 13.41 2.44
N PRO A 89 24.24 14.51 3.15
CA PRO A 89 24.46 14.59 4.59
C PRO A 89 23.55 13.61 5.35
N SER A 90 23.97 13.25 6.56
CA SER A 90 23.14 12.45 7.46
C SER A 90 21.91 13.24 7.91
N GLU A 91 20.76 12.59 7.88
CA GLU A 91 19.50 13.16 8.33
C GLU A 91 19.24 12.83 9.81
N PRO A 92 18.54 13.69 10.57
CA PRO A 92 18.15 13.38 11.93
C PRO A 92 17.13 12.24 11.95
N LEU A 93 17.03 11.55 13.10
CA LEU A 93 15.96 10.57 13.30
C LEU A 93 14.60 11.31 13.32
N PRO A 94 13.57 10.72 12.70
CA PRO A 94 12.23 11.29 12.75
C PRO A 94 11.71 11.27 14.19
N ARG A 95 10.86 12.24 14.50
CA ARG A 95 10.14 12.29 15.78
C ARG A 95 9.07 11.19 15.81
N ARG A 96 8.93 10.53 16.95
CA ARG A 96 7.80 9.65 17.23
C ARG A 96 6.48 10.44 17.27
N HIS A 97 5.39 9.80 16.89
CA HIS A 97 4.03 10.34 16.86
C HIS A 97 3.20 9.84 18.05
N ASP A 98 3.82 9.80 19.24
CA ASP A 98 3.17 9.35 20.48
C ASP A 98 2.09 10.34 20.96
N ASP A 99 2.08 11.56 20.43
CA ASP A 99 1.10 12.62 20.68
C ASP A 99 -0.20 12.48 19.86
N LEU A 100 -0.19 11.69 18.77
CA LEU A 100 -1.36 11.55 17.91
C LEU A 100 -2.34 10.50 18.44
N ASP A 101 -3.64 10.83 18.40
CA ASP A 101 -4.70 9.85 18.60
C ASP A 101 -4.71 8.80 17.47
N THR A 102 -5.47 7.72 17.64
CA THR A 102 -5.53 6.61 16.66
C THR A 102 -5.97 7.07 15.27
N PHE A 103 -6.96 7.96 15.18
CA PHE A 103 -7.51 8.41 13.91
C PHE A 103 -6.53 9.32 13.16
N ASP A 104 -5.91 10.25 13.89
CA ASP A 104 -4.91 11.17 13.35
C ASP A 104 -3.61 10.43 12.98
N LEU A 105 -3.24 9.39 13.73
CA LEU A 105 -2.13 8.51 13.39
C LEU A 105 -2.39 7.75 12.07
N ILE A 106 -3.58 7.15 11.91
CA ILE A 106 -3.93 6.46 10.66
C ILE A 106 -3.96 7.46 9.50
N ARG A 107 -4.50 8.67 9.73
CA ARG A 107 -4.53 9.76 8.75
C ARG A 107 -3.15 10.29 8.42
N SER A 108 -2.18 10.26 9.33
CA SER A 108 -0.82 10.75 9.11
C SER A 108 0.04 9.76 8.31
N ARG A 109 -0.26 8.45 8.35
CA ARG A 109 0.47 7.43 7.60
C ARG A 109 0.52 7.74 6.10
N ARG A 110 1.73 7.70 5.52
CA ARG A 110 2.02 7.95 4.09
C ARG A 110 2.85 6.81 3.53
N SER A 111 2.64 6.45 2.26
CA SER A 111 3.46 5.44 1.60
C SER A 111 4.78 6.10 1.19
N CYS A 112 5.88 5.70 1.82
CA CYS A 112 7.20 6.31 1.65
C CYS A 112 8.03 5.58 0.60
N ARG A 113 8.58 6.30 -0.38
CA ARG A 113 9.45 5.71 -1.43
C ARG A 113 10.84 6.32 -1.47
N SER A 114 11.24 6.99 -0.39
CA SER A 114 12.61 7.42 -0.21
C SER A 114 12.98 7.36 1.26
N PHE A 115 13.95 6.51 1.57
CA PHE A 115 14.41 6.27 2.93
C PHE A 115 15.80 6.86 3.14
N GLN A 116 16.14 7.12 4.40
CA GLN A 116 17.49 7.49 4.80
C GLN A 116 18.43 6.31 4.53
N SER A 117 19.72 6.59 4.35
CA SER A 117 20.73 5.56 4.06
C SER A 117 21.07 4.69 5.28
N ARG A 118 20.71 5.15 6.48
CA ARG A 118 20.90 4.40 7.73
C ARG A 118 19.83 3.34 7.90
N THR A 119 20.18 2.26 8.59
CA THR A 119 19.22 1.25 9.03
C THR A 119 18.44 1.73 10.26
N LEU A 120 17.39 1.01 10.62
CA LEU A 120 16.71 1.17 11.90
C LEU A 120 17.70 1.05 13.06
N THR A 121 17.47 1.82 14.12
CA THR A 121 18.19 1.64 15.38
C THR A 121 17.86 0.26 15.97
N PRO A 122 18.75 -0.33 16.79
CA PRO A 122 18.45 -1.60 17.45
C PRO A 122 17.18 -1.56 18.31
N GLY A 123 16.88 -0.42 18.93
CA GLY A 123 15.67 -0.22 19.72
C GLY A 123 14.39 -0.23 18.87
N ASP A 124 14.37 0.56 17.78
CA ASP A 124 13.23 0.55 16.86
C ASP A 124 13.05 -0.80 16.19
N ARG A 125 14.15 -1.49 15.86
CA ARG A 125 14.09 -2.83 15.30
C ARG A 125 13.45 -3.83 16.29
N ALA A 126 13.88 -3.81 17.54
CA ALA A 126 13.32 -4.69 18.57
C ALA A 126 11.83 -4.41 18.85
N GLU A 127 11.43 -3.14 18.88
CA GLU A 127 10.02 -2.73 19.05
C GLU A 127 9.14 -3.19 17.86
N LEU A 128 9.70 -3.14 16.64
CA LEU A 128 9.04 -3.64 15.44
C LEU A 128 8.88 -5.17 15.46
N ASP A 129 9.93 -5.91 15.85
CA ASP A 129 9.90 -7.37 15.97
C ASP A 129 8.87 -7.83 17.02
N GLN A 130 8.81 -7.17 18.19
CA GLN A 130 7.79 -7.45 19.21
C GLN A 130 6.36 -7.21 18.69
N THR A 131 6.19 -6.21 17.83
CA THR A 131 4.89 -5.91 17.23
C THR A 131 4.51 -6.93 16.19
N ILE A 132 5.47 -7.41 15.41
CA ILE A 132 5.29 -8.54 14.48
C ILE A 132 4.80 -9.77 15.25
N ASP A 133 5.54 -10.20 16.28
CA ASP A 133 5.20 -11.38 17.09
C ASP A 133 3.80 -11.28 17.70
N ARG A 134 3.46 -10.09 18.19
CA ARG A 134 2.13 -9.81 18.74
C ARG A 134 1.04 -10.04 17.71
N TRP A 135 1.20 -9.57 16.48
CA TRP A 135 0.13 -9.56 15.47
C TRP A 135 0.12 -10.80 14.57
N THR A 136 1.19 -11.59 14.54
CA THR A 136 1.19 -12.93 13.90
C THR A 136 0.81 -14.05 14.86
N ASN A 137 0.52 -13.72 16.12
CA ASN A 137 0.06 -14.67 17.12
C ASN A 137 -1.25 -15.36 16.67
N PRO A 138 -1.34 -16.71 16.66
CA PRO A 138 -2.52 -17.44 16.17
C PRO A 138 -3.83 -17.09 16.86
N GLN A 139 -3.80 -16.72 18.15
CA GLN A 139 -5.01 -16.36 18.91
C GLN A 139 -5.60 -15.00 18.49
N ARG A 140 -4.89 -14.21 17.68
CA ARG A 140 -5.36 -12.93 17.15
C ARG A 140 -5.79 -12.98 15.69
N LEU A 141 -5.53 -14.08 14.99
CA LEU A 141 -5.92 -14.26 13.60
C LEU A 141 -7.43 -14.47 13.49
N ILE A 142 -8.01 -14.07 12.37
CA ILE A 142 -9.40 -14.34 12.03
C ILE A 142 -9.54 -15.81 11.62
N GLY A 143 -8.60 -16.30 10.82
CA GLY A 143 -8.51 -17.69 10.37
C GLY A 143 -7.61 -18.56 11.25
N SER A 144 -7.57 -19.84 10.93
CA SER A 144 -6.71 -20.83 11.61
C SER A 144 -5.36 -21.05 10.92
N ALA A 145 -5.20 -20.59 9.69
CA ALA A 145 -3.97 -20.71 8.91
C ALA A 145 -2.86 -19.82 9.48
N ALA A 146 -1.68 -20.41 9.71
CA ALA A 146 -0.53 -19.67 10.19
C ALA A 146 0.01 -18.72 9.11
N ILE A 147 0.30 -17.48 9.51
CA ILE A 147 0.98 -16.47 8.68
C ILE A 147 2.31 -16.08 9.33
N ARG A 148 3.24 -15.55 8.55
CA ARG A 148 4.53 -15.04 9.04
C ARG A 148 4.84 -13.67 8.46
N LEU A 149 5.50 -12.83 9.25
CA LEU A 149 6.07 -11.57 8.81
C LEU A 149 7.58 -11.63 9.08
N GLU A 150 8.37 -11.84 8.03
CA GLU A 150 9.82 -12.03 8.14
C GLU A 150 10.54 -10.73 7.85
N TYR A 151 11.36 -10.27 8.78
CA TYR A 151 12.21 -9.11 8.53
C TYR A 151 13.42 -9.51 7.65
N VAL A 152 13.77 -8.65 6.68
CA VAL A 152 14.91 -8.77 5.77
C VAL A 152 15.66 -7.43 5.69
N ALA A 153 16.91 -7.40 6.14
CA ALA A 153 17.85 -6.27 5.96
C ALA A 153 18.63 -6.45 4.65
N ALA A 154 17.96 -6.24 3.52
CA ALA A 154 18.58 -6.26 2.21
C ALA A 154 17.86 -5.32 1.24
N SER A 155 18.56 -4.88 0.19
CA SER A 155 17.95 -4.10 -0.87
C SER A 155 17.22 -5.03 -1.83
N LEU A 156 15.89 -5.13 -1.69
CA LEU A 156 15.07 -5.95 -2.57
C LEU A 156 14.80 -5.25 -3.91
N THR A 157 14.74 -6.03 -4.97
CA THR A 157 14.35 -5.52 -6.29
C THR A 157 12.84 -5.32 -6.33
N VAL A 158 12.40 -4.08 -6.32
CA VAL A 158 10.97 -3.70 -6.27
C VAL A 158 10.61 -2.60 -7.26
N TRP A 159 9.37 -2.62 -7.73
CA TRP A 159 8.81 -1.59 -8.60
C TRP A 159 7.50 -0.98 -8.04
N PRO A 160 7.37 0.36 -8.01
CA PRO A 160 8.42 1.37 -8.18
C PRO A 160 9.56 1.19 -7.19
N THR A 161 10.78 1.60 -7.57
CA THR A 161 11.90 1.62 -6.63
C THR A 161 11.57 2.50 -5.44
N VAL A 162 11.80 2.00 -4.23
CA VAL A 162 11.45 2.70 -2.98
C VAL A 162 12.67 3.16 -2.19
N GLY A 163 13.88 2.80 -2.59
CA GLY A 163 15.13 3.24 -1.93
C GLY A 163 15.29 2.76 -0.48
N ALA A 164 14.63 1.66 -0.11
CA ALA A 164 14.73 1.04 1.22
C ALA A 164 15.81 -0.06 1.24
N HIS A 165 16.36 -0.29 2.43
CA HIS A 165 17.33 -1.36 2.71
C HIS A 165 16.81 -2.40 3.69
N GLU A 166 15.59 -2.22 4.19
CA GLU A 166 14.95 -3.07 5.18
C GLU A 166 13.49 -3.30 4.79
N PHE A 167 13.03 -4.53 4.93
CA PHE A 167 11.72 -4.96 4.48
C PHE A 167 11.11 -5.95 5.48
N ILE A 168 9.79 -5.95 5.57
CA ILE A 168 8.99 -7.01 6.16
C ILE A 168 8.36 -7.81 5.01
N VAL A 169 8.62 -9.10 4.95
CA VAL A 169 8.08 -10.02 3.96
C VAL A 169 6.89 -10.76 4.57
N ALA A 170 5.71 -10.59 3.98
CA ALA A 170 4.52 -11.28 4.44
C ALA A 170 4.35 -12.62 3.72
N ILE A 171 4.25 -13.69 4.50
CA ILE A 171 4.20 -15.07 4.04
C ILE A 171 2.91 -15.71 4.56
N ALA A 172 2.22 -16.42 3.68
CA ALA A 172 1.06 -17.26 3.98
C ALA A 172 1.32 -18.69 3.50
N PRO A 173 0.45 -19.67 3.84
CA PRO A 173 0.57 -21.03 3.30
C PRO A 173 0.54 -21.03 1.77
N ARG A 174 1.27 -21.99 1.18
CA ARG A 174 1.33 -22.18 -0.27
C ARG A 174 -0.04 -22.47 -0.87
N ASP A 175 -0.79 -23.34 -0.20
CA ASP A 175 -2.18 -23.57 -0.54
C ASP A 175 -3.02 -22.36 -0.18
N TYR A 176 -3.75 -21.87 -1.16
CA TYR A 176 -4.46 -20.61 -1.04
C TYR A 176 -5.61 -20.72 -0.04
N ASP A 177 -5.50 -19.96 1.04
CA ASP A 177 -6.57 -19.67 1.98
C ASP A 177 -6.85 -18.16 1.96
N ARG A 178 -8.07 -17.77 1.58
CA ARG A 178 -8.47 -16.36 1.48
C ARG A 178 -8.40 -15.66 2.84
N VAL A 179 -8.77 -16.33 3.92
CA VAL A 179 -8.78 -15.76 5.28
C VAL A 179 -7.33 -15.53 5.73
N ALA A 180 -6.41 -16.45 5.41
CA ALA A 180 -4.98 -16.24 5.66
C ALA A 180 -4.44 -14.98 4.96
N ILE A 181 -4.88 -14.68 3.73
CA ILE A 181 -4.47 -13.47 3.01
C ILE A 181 -5.09 -12.20 3.64
N ILE A 182 -6.32 -12.28 4.15
CA ILE A 182 -6.95 -11.20 4.93
C ILE A 182 -6.15 -10.98 6.22
N ASP A 183 -5.76 -12.04 6.92
CA ASP A 183 -4.96 -11.97 8.14
C ASP A 183 -3.57 -11.40 7.89
N VAL A 184 -2.92 -11.71 6.75
CA VAL A 184 -1.69 -11.02 6.31
C VAL A 184 -1.92 -9.51 6.23
N GLY A 185 -2.98 -9.08 5.54
CA GLY A 185 -3.33 -7.67 5.39
C GLY A 185 -3.57 -6.99 6.74
N ARG A 186 -4.33 -7.64 7.62
CA ARG A 186 -4.68 -7.10 8.95
C ARG A 186 -3.47 -7.01 9.86
N SER A 187 -2.68 -8.07 9.94
CA SER A 187 -1.56 -8.16 10.88
C SER A 187 -0.44 -7.20 10.48
N LEU A 188 -0.06 -7.18 9.20
CA LEU A 188 0.95 -6.24 8.71
C LEU A 188 0.48 -4.79 8.77
N GLN A 189 -0.82 -4.51 8.61
CA GLN A 189 -1.33 -3.15 8.77
C GLN A 189 -1.21 -2.66 10.21
N HIS A 190 -1.47 -3.50 11.22
CA HIS A 190 -1.22 -3.12 12.62
C HIS A 190 0.26 -2.85 12.89
N VAL A 191 1.17 -3.63 12.30
CA VAL A 191 2.62 -3.37 12.32
C VAL A 191 2.93 -2.02 11.65
N VAL A 192 2.31 -1.71 10.50
CA VAL A 192 2.47 -0.42 9.80
C VAL A 192 1.97 0.76 10.64
N LEU A 193 0.85 0.63 11.35
CA LEU A 193 0.35 1.68 12.24
C LEU A 193 1.28 1.90 13.44
N HIS A 194 1.84 0.83 13.99
CA HIS A 194 2.81 0.94 15.07
C HIS A 194 4.13 1.58 14.59
N ALA A 195 4.67 1.13 13.45
CA ALA A 195 5.83 1.75 12.81
C ALA A 195 5.60 3.25 12.57
N THR A 196 4.40 3.63 12.10
CA THR A 196 4.02 5.05 11.94
C THR A 196 4.11 5.78 13.28
N ARG A 197 3.62 5.21 14.39
CA ARG A 197 3.73 5.81 15.72
C ARG A 197 5.18 6.02 16.15
N MET A 198 6.07 5.08 15.81
CA MET A 198 7.50 5.19 16.08
C MET A 198 8.23 6.24 15.21
N GLY A 199 7.55 6.84 14.22
CA GLY A 199 8.20 7.69 13.21
C GLY A 199 8.91 6.89 12.11
N VAL A 200 8.79 5.55 12.11
CA VAL A 200 9.29 4.68 11.06
C VAL A 200 8.34 4.73 9.87
N ALA A 201 8.88 5.03 8.70
CA ALA A 201 8.12 5.12 7.47
C ALA A 201 7.94 3.74 6.83
N THR A 202 6.85 3.58 6.08
CA THR A 202 6.49 2.29 5.47
C THR A 202 6.00 2.43 4.04
N CYS A 203 6.16 1.38 3.23
CA CYS A 203 5.50 1.27 1.93
C CYS A 203 5.17 -0.16 1.54
N TRP A 204 3.88 -0.43 1.37
CA TRP A 204 3.36 -1.67 0.81
C TRP A 204 3.77 -1.85 -0.65
N ILE A 205 4.26 -3.05 -0.97
CA ILE A 205 4.71 -3.46 -2.30
C ILE A 205 4.14 -4.87 -2.55
N GLY A 206 3.12 -4.94 -3.41
CA GLY A 206 2.50 -6.21 -3.81
C GLY A 206 3.10 -6.78 -5.11
N PRO A 207 2.48 -6.53 -6.27
CA PRO A 207 2.86 -7.14 -7.56
C PRO A 207 4.27 -6.75 -8.05
N GLY A 208 4.83 -5.69 -7.47
CA GLY A 208 6.08 -5.10 -7.93
C GLY A 208 7.33 -5.69 -7.29
N ALA A 209 7.21 -6.59 -6.32
CA ALA A 209 8.37 -7.24 -5.71
C ALA A 209 8.87 -8.41 -6.57
N ASP A 210 10.18 -8.45 -6.83
CA ASP A 210 10.81 -9.60 -7.47
C ASP A 210 10.87 -10.77 -6.49
N GLN A 211 10.02 -11.78 -6.71
CA GLN A 211 9.87 -12.93 -5.83
C GLN A 211 11.18 -13.71 -5.66
N SER A 212 11.97 -13.84 -6.73
CA SER A 212 13.28 -14.52 -6.69
C SER A 212 14.26 -13.81 -5.75
N SER A 213 14.34 -12.48 -5.84
CA SER A 213 15.15 -11.65 -4.94
C SER A 213 14.68 -11.77 -3.50
N VAL A 214 13.37 -11.78 -3.24
CA VAL A 214 12.82 -11.97 -1.89
C VAL A 214 13.24 -13.32 -1.31
N ILE A 215 12.97 -14.40 -2.04
CA ILE A 215 13.25 -15.78 -1.60
C ILE A 215 14.76 -15.98 -1.34
N ALA A 216 15.61 -15.45 -2.22
CA ALA A 216 17.07 -15.53 -2.04
C ALA A 216 17.55 -14.90 -0.73
N HIS A 217 16.93 -13.80 -0.27
CA HIS A 217 17.29 -13.15 0.99
C HIS A 217 16.58 -13.73 2.22
N LEU A 218 15.49 -14.48 2.03
CA LEU A 218 14.89 -15.26 3.11
C LEU A 218 15.76 -16.48 3.45
N GLY A 219 16.40 -17.10 2.45
CA GLY A 219 17.23 -18.30 2.63
C GLY A 219 16.42 -19.44 3.23
N ASP A 220 16.99 -20.14 4.22
CA ASP A 220 16.36 -21.30 4.89
C ASP A 220 15.08 -20.96 5.68
N ARG A 221 14.74 -19.67 5.83
CA ARG A 221 13.46 -19.23 6.44
C ARG A 221 12.26 -19.36 5.48
N PHE A 222 12.49 -19.72 4.22
CA PHE A 222 11.44 -19.92 3.22
C PHE A 222 11.46 -21.36 2.70
N ASP A 223 10.33 -22.05 2.85
CA ASP A 223 10.07 -23.38 2.33
C ASP A 223 9.17 -23.26 1.08
N PRO A 224 9.70 -23.49 -0.13
CA PRO A 224 8.94 -23.34 -1.38
C PRO A 224 7.77 -24.32 -1.50
N ASP A 225 7.72 -25.39 -0.71
CA ASP A 225 6.62 -26.34 -0.72
C ASP A 225 5.50 -25.97 0.25
N ARG A 226 5.78 -25.11 1.23
CA ARG A 226 4.81 -24.71 2.27
C ARG A 226 4.46 -23.23 2.27
N ASP A 227 5.30 -22.39 1.70
CA ASP A 227 5.20 -20.94 1.81
C ASP A 227 4.82 -20.26 0.49
N HIS A 228 4.11 -19.15 0.63
CA HIS A 228 3.85 -18.20 -0.44
C HIS A 228 4.07 -16.77 0.05
N VAL A 229 4.97 -16.05 -0.61
CA VAL A 229 5.18 -14.61 -0.36
C VAL A 229 4.02 -13.83 -0.96
N VAL A 230 3.22 -13.22 -0.09
CA VAL A 230 2.02 -12.45 -0.46
C VAL A 230 2.38 -11.03 -0.91
N CYS A 231 3.22 -10.35 -0.13
CA CYS A 231 3.68 -8.99 -0.39
C CYS A 231 4.89 -8.66 0.49
N VAL A 232 5.51 -7.51 0.23
CA VAL A 232 6.56 -6.95 1.08
C VAL A 232 6.20 -5.52 1.50
N CYS A 233 6.68 -5.10 2.67
CA CYS A 233 6.56 -3.74 3.16
C CYS A 233 7.96 -3.19 3.39
N ALA A 234 8.36 -2.16 2.64
CA ALA A 234 9.58 -1.44 2.93
C ALA A 234 9.44 -0.70 4.27
N VAL A 235 10.48 -0.75 5.10
CA VAL A 235 10.55 -0.08 6.39
C VAL A 235 11.86 0.71 6.52
N GLY A 236 11.84 1.81 7.27
CA GLY A 236 13.02 2.63 7.53
C GLY A 236 12.65 4.08 7.83
N TYR A 237 13.63 4.93 8.06
CA TYR A 237 13.35 6.36 8.28
C TYR A 237 13.12 7.08 6.96
N ARG A 238 12.11 7.95 6.92
CA ARG A 238 11.82 8.78 5.73
C ARG A 238 12.98 9.74 5.46
N SER A 239 13.34 9.85 4.18
CA SER A 239 14.31 10.85 3.72
C SER A 239 13.61 12.07 3.11
N SER A 240 14.21 13.24 3.33
CA SER A 240 13.91 14.51 2.68
C SER A 240 14.42 14.57 1.23
N PHE A 241 15.46 13.79 0.91
CA PHE A 241 15.98 13.60 -0.45
C PHE A 241 15.14 12.52 -1.13
N GLN A 242 14.34 12.92 -2.11
CA GLN A 242 13.47 12.05 -2.86
C GLN A 242 13.39 12.56 -4.31
N PRO A 243 13.37 11.65 -5.31
CA PRO A 243 13.32 12.06 -6.70
C PRO A 243 12.07 12.88 -7.00
N THR A 244 12.18 13.86 -7.89
CA THR A 244 11.09 14.76 -8.27
C THR A 244 9.83 14.02 -8.71
N LEU A 245 9.97 12.94 -9.50
CA LEU A 245 8.84 12.10 -9.92
C LEU A 245 8.12 11.47 -8.72
N ILE A 246 8.87 10.97 -7.74
CA ILE A 246 8.30 10.34 -6.53
C ILE A 246 7.55 11.39 -5.71
N ARG A 247 8.10 12.61 -5.55
CA ARG A 247 7.41 13.74 -4.89
C ARG A 247 6.04 14.00 -5.51
N MET A 248 5.98 14.03 -6.85
CA MET A 248 4.75 14.26 -7.58
C MET A 248 3.77 13.09 -7.41
N MET A 249 4.24 11.85 -7.57
CA MET A 249 3.41 10.64 -7.40
C MET A 249 2.77 10.57 -6.02
N GLU A 250 3.51 10.86 -4.95
CA GLU A 250 2.98 10.87 -3.59
C GLU A 250 1.79 11.84 -3.47
N ARG A 251 1.88 13.05 -4.04
CA ARG A 251 0.78 14.04 -3.99
C ARG A 251 -0.52 13.53 -4.64
N PHE A 252 -0.43 12.76 -5.72
CA PHE A 252 -1.61 12.22 -6.41
C PHE A 252 -2.18 10.97 -5.73
N GLN A 253 -1.34 10.17 -5.07
CA GLN A 253 -1.74 8.92 -4.41
C GLN A 253 -2.55 9.12 -3.12
N HIS A 254 -2.79 10.36 -2.69
CA HIS A 254 -3.63 10.69 -1.53
C HIS A 254 -5.12 10.87 -1.84
N ARG A 255 -5.50 10.92 -3.12
CA ARG A 255 -6.92 10.98 -3.48
C ARG A 255 -7.62 9.69 -3.05
N ARG A 256 -8.82 9.80 -2.47
CA ARG A 256 -9.63 8.68 -2.04
C ARG A 256 -11.03 8.78 -2.63
N LEU A 257 -11.70 7.63 -2.73
CA LEU A 257 -13.12 7.58 -3.10
C LEU A 257 -13.95 8.18 -1.96
N PRO A 258 -15.09 8.83 -2.24
CA PRO A 258 -16.01 9.28 -1.19
C PRO A 258 -16.56 8.08 -0.40
N LEU A 259 -16.95 8.30 0.86
CA LEU A 259 -17.51 7.25 1.72
C LEU A 259 -18.75 6.59 1.11
N SER A 260 -19.56 7.35 0.35
CA SER A 260 -20.74 6.84 -0.36
C SER A 260 -20.43 5.80 -1.44
N ALA A 261 -19.17 5.70 -1.90
CA ALA A 261 -18.72 4.68 -2.84
C ALA A 261 -18.07 3.47 -2.12
N LEU A 262 -18.01 3.50 -0.79
CA LEU A 262 -17.23 2.59 0.05
C LEU A 262 -18.12 1.83 1.04
N PHE A 263 -19.15 2.49 1.59
CA PHE A 263 -20.07 1.96 2.59
C PHE A 263 -21.51 1.95 2.06
N PHE A 264 -22.22 0.84 2.30
CA PHE A 264 -23.54 0.55 1.73
C PHE A 264 -24.50 0.02 2.78
N SER A 265 -25.80 0.19 2.53
CA SER A 265 -26.90 -0.32 3.34
C SER A 265 -27.54 -1.59 2.77
N ASP A 266 -27.10 -2.00 1.56
CA ASP A 266 -27.59 -3.18 0.85
C ASP A 266 -26.44 -4.10 0.40
N PRO A 267 -26.66 -5.43 0.38
CA PRO A 267 -25.66 -6.39 -0.11
C PRO A 267 -25.25 -6.19 -1.57
N GLU A 268 -26.12 -5.63 -2.42
CA GLU A 268 -25.86 -5.39 -3.83
C GLU A 268 -24.96 -4.17 -4.10
N LEU A 269 -24.55 -3.44 -3.06
CA LEU A 269 -23.70 -2.25 -3.15
C LEU A 269 -24.29 -1.13 -4.01
N ARG A 270 -25.61 -0.91 -3.95
CA ARG A 270 -26.31 0.10 -4.76
C ARG A 270 -26.71 1.33 -3.97
N ARG A 271 -26.96 1.19 -2.67
CA ARG A 271 -27.46 2.24 -1.77
C ARG A 271 -26.38 2.62 -0.77
N PRO A 272 -25.76 3.80 -0.95
CA PRO A 272 -24.79 4.32 0.00
C PRO A 272 -25.33 4.32 1.44
N LEU A 273 -24.47 4.04 2.40
CA LEU A 273 -24.80 4.11 3.82
C LEU A 273 -24.89 5.58 4.25
N PRO A 274 -25.96 6.02 4.93
CA PRO A 274 -26.04 7.37 5.49
C PRO A 274 -25.19 7.45 6.77
N VAL A 275 -23.87 7.55 6.58
CA VAL A 275 -22.87 7.48 7.67
C VAL A 275 -23.01 8.57 8.73
N ASP A 276 -23.66 9.69 8.40
CA ASP A 276 -23.86 10.84 9.29
C ASP A 276 -25.21 10.80 10.04
N GLU A 277 -26.05 9.79 9.78
CA GLU A 277 -27.36 9.62 10.41
C GLU A 277 -27.38 8.47 11.43
N PRO A 278 -28.20 8.53 12.50
CA PRO A 278 -28.41 7.41 13.39
C PRO A 278 -28.98 6.17 12.66
N PRO A 279 -28.56 4.95 13.02
CA PRO A 279 -27.57 4.61 14.06
C PRO A 279 -26.10 4.72 13.60
N PHE A 280 -25.85 4.96 12.31
CA PHE A 280 -24.55 4.80 11.68
C PHE A 280 -23.51 5.85 12.12
N ASN A 281 -23.96 7.03 12.49
CA ASN A 281 -23.11 8.12 13.01
C ASN A 281 -22.36 7.74 14.30
N SER A 282 -22.81 6.73 15.05
CA SER A 282 -22.12 6.21 16.24
C SER A 282 -20.72 5.66 15.94
N PHE A 283 -20.45 5.20 14.71
CA PHE A 283 -19.14 4.70 14.28
C PHE A 283 -18.20 5.82 13.81
N GLY A 284 -18.73 7.03 13.55
CA GLY A 284 -17.99 8.26 13.26
C GLY A 284 -16.75 8.08 12.38
N ARG A 285 -15.57 8.39 12.94
CA ARG A 285 -14.30 8.38 12.22
C ARG A 285 -13.81 6.98 11.79
N CYS A 286 -14.48 5.89 12.19
CA CYS A 286 -14.18 4.52 11.73
C CYS A 286 -14.33 4.38 10.21
N TYR A 287 -15.30 5.09 9.61
CA TYR A 287 -15.49 5.11 8.16
C TYR A 287 -14.29 5.76 7.46
N GLU A 288 -13.81 6.87 8.02
CA GLU A 288 -12.74 7.65 7.42
C GLU A 288 -11.39 6.91 7.46
N VAL A 289 -11.07 6.21 8.55
CA VAL A 289 -9.82 5.42 8.63
C VAL A 289 -9.78 4.26 7.63
N CYS A 290 -10.94 3.70 7.29
CA CYS A 290 -11.05 2.74 6.19
C CYS A 290 -10.82 3.42 4.84
N GLN A 291 -11.40 4.60 4.61
CA GLN A 291 -11.17 5.39 3.40
C GLN A 291 -9.68 5.73 3.19
N TRP A 292 -8.93 6.05 4.25
CA TRP A 292 -7.50 6.40 4.12
C TRP A 292 -6.55 5.20 3.96
N SER A 293 -7.06 3.98 4.13
CA SER A 293 -6.29 2.74 4.02
C SER A 293 -5.43 2.68 2.74
N PRO A 294 -4.18 2.20 2.83
CA PRO A 294 -3.41 1.88 1.64
C PRO A 294 -4.08 0.75 0.84
N SER A 295 -3.95 0.80 -0.48
CA SER A 295 -4.36 -0.30 -1.37
C SER A 295 -3.49 -0.29 -2.62
N SER A 296 -3.37 -1.45 -3.28
CA SER A 296 -2.57 -1.59 -4.50
C SER A 296 -3.04 -0.60 -5.57
N TYR A 297 -2.11 0.19 -6.12
CA TYR A 297 -2.40 1.27 -7.08
C TYR A 297 -3.50 2.25 -6.64
N ASN A 298 -3.76 2.37 -5.33
CA ASN A 298 -4.84 3.19 -4.76
C ASN A 298 -6.25 2.81 -5.28
N SER A 299 -6.44 1.55 -5.66
CA SER A 299 -7.69 1.07 -6.27
C SER A 299 -8.87 1.00 -5.29
N GLN A 300 -8.61 0.97 -3.97
CA GLN A 300 -9.63 0.90 -2.91
C GLN A 300 -10.67 -0.19 -3.21
N THR A 301 -10.22 -1.44 -3.32
CA THR A 301 -11.05 -2.60 -3.72
C THR A 301 -11.96 -3.15 -2.62
N THR A 302 -11.99 -2.54 -1.44
CA THR A 302 -12.80 -3.02 -0.31
C THR A 302 -14.10 -2.23 -0.21
N ARG A 303 -15.18 -2.91 0.10
CA ARG A 303 -16.53 -2.37 0.30
C ARG A 303 -17.08 -2.90 1.61
N CYS A 304 -17.96 -2.15 2.25
CA CYS A 304 -18.56 -2.54 3.52
C CYS A 304 -20.07 -2.37 3.47
N VAL A 305 -20.81 -3.34 3.98
CA VAL A 305 -22.26 -3.31 4.12
C VAL A 305 -22.61 -3.32 5.59
N ALA A 306 -23.37 -2.34 6.07
CA ALA A 306 -23.88 -2.36 7.43
C ALA A 306 -25.16 -3.19 7.50
N VAL A 307 -25.32 -3.96 8.57
CA VAL A 307 -26.48 -4.82 8.81
C VAL A 307 -27.12 -4.40 10.13
N THR A 308 -28.41 -4.11 10.08
CA THR A 308 -29.21 -3.72 11.24
C THR A 308 -30.19 -4.81 11.65
N ASN A 309 -30.54 -4.86 12.94
CA ASN A 309 -31.64 -5.70 13.44
C ASN A 309 -33.01 -5.03 13.17
N HIS A 310 -34.08 -5.63 13.69
CA HIS A 310 -35.45 -5.10 13.60
C HIS A 310 -35.62 -3.75 14.31
N ASP A 311 -34.89 -3.53 15.39
CA ASP A 311 -34.92 -2.30 16.21
C ASP A 311 -34.07 -1.17 15.60
N ARG A 312 -33.48 -1.41 14.41
CA ARG A 312 -32.57 -0.51 13.69
C ARG A 312 -31.23 -0.26 14.38
N ASP A 313 -30.80 -1.14 15.28
CA ASP A 313 -29.44 -1.13 15.80
C ASP A 313 -28.48 -1.81 14.81
N VAL A 314 -27.26 -1.28 14.72
CA VAL A 314 -26.22 -1.91 13.90
C VAL A 314 -25.64 -3.11 14.64
N VAL A 315 -25.86 -4.31 14.10
CA VAL A 315 -25.37 -5.57 14.69
C VAL A 315 -24.08 -6.06 14.05
N ARG A 316 -23.84 -5.67 12.79
CA ARG A 316 -22.74 -6.20 12.00
C ARG A 316 -22.32 -5.29 10.84
N PHE A 317 -21.04 -5.35 10.48
CA PHE A 317 -20.52 -4.83 9.22
C PHE A 317 -19.87 -5.95 8.42
N ASP A 318 -20.32 -6.16 7.19
CA ASP A 318 -19.80 -7.17 6.27
C ASP A 318 -18.83 -6.54 5.27
N PHE A 319 -17.60 -7.04 5.24
CA PHE A 319 -16.54 -6.55 4.39
C PHE A 319 -16.38 -7.43 3.14
N TYR A 320 -16.33 -6.78 1.99
CA TYR A 320 -16.28 -7.42 0.68
C TYR A 320 -15.15 -6.88 -0.18
N ALA A 321 -14.61 -7.73 -1.06
CA ALA A 321 -13.76 -7.32 -2.16
C ALA A 321 -14.61 -7.04 -3.41
N SER A 322 -14.47 -5.86 -4.02
CA SER A 322 -15.15 -5.49 -5.26
C SER A 322 -14.54 -6.11 -6.52
N THR A 323 -13.49 -6.92 -6.39
CA THR A 323 -12.79 -7.58 -7.51
C THR A 323 -12.48 -9.03 -7.19
N THR A 324 -12.25 -9.83 -8.23
CA THR A 324 -11.87 -11.26 -8.14
C THR A 324 -10.38 -11.49 -7.88
N SER A 325 -9.60 -10.44 -7.58
CA SER A 325 -8.17 -10.57 -7.28
C SER A 325 -7.96 -11.48 -6.07
N ARG A 326 -7.18 -12.54 -6.25
CA ARG A 326 -6.91 -13.53 -5.20
C ARG A 326 -6.07 -12.97 -4.05
N PHE A 327 -5.13 -12.06 -4.33
CA PHE A 327 -4.21 -11.58 -3.31
C PHE A 327 -4.46 -10.12 -2.94
N TYR A 328 -4.39 -9.20 -3.92
CA TYR A 328 -4.43 -7.76 -3.61
C TYR A 328 -5.73 -7.30 -2.97
N ALA A 329 -6.87 -7.87 -3.35
CA ALA A 329 -8.14 -7.45 -2.79
C ALA A 329 -8.38 -8.01 -1.37
N PRO A 330 -8.10 -9.29 -1.07
CA PRO A 330 -8.08 -9.78 0.31
C PRO A 330 -7.07 -9.07 1.22
N VAL A 331 -5.86 -8.75 0.74
CA VAL A 331 -4.91 -7.94 1.52
C VAL A 331 -5.49 -6.56 1.83
N ALA A 332 -6.09 -5.88 0.83
CA ALA A 332 -6.75 -4.58 1.05
C ALA A 332 -7.93 -4.67 2.03
N LEU A 333 -8.65 -5.80 2.04
CA LEU A 333 -9.72 -6.07 3.00
C LEU A 333 -9.15 -6.24 4.41
N GLY A 334 -8.07 -7.00 4.58
CA GLY A 334 -7.36 -7.12 5.86
C GLY A 334 -6.87 -5.79 6.40
N ILE A 335 -6.33 -4.92 5.53
CA ILE A 335 -5.93 -3.55 5.89
C ILE A 335 -7.12 -2.76 6.45
N TRP A 336 -8.30 -2.89 5.83
CA TRP A 336 -9.53 -2.28 6.35
C TRP A 336 -9.92 -2.86 7.71
N CYS A 337 -9.82 -4.18 7.90
CA CYS A 337 -10.10 -4.80 9.20
C CYS A 337 -9.21 -4.23 10.31
N ALA A 338 -7.92 -4.04 10.06
CA ALA A 338 -7.01 -3.45 11.04
C ALA A 338 -7.40 -2.01 11.40
N ASN A 339 -7.68 -1.17 10.38
CA ASN A 339 -8.05 0.22 10.59
C ASN A 339 -9.42 0.35 11.28
N TRP A 340 -10.41 -0.47 10.88
CA TRP A 340 -11.73 -0.51 11.49
C TRP A 340 -11.66 -0.93 12.96
N GLU A 341 -10.93 -2.01 13.26
CA GLU A 341 -10.73 -2.48 14.63
C GLU A 341 -10.04 -1.41 15.50
N ALA A 342 -9.00 -0.76 14.97
CA ALA A 342 -8.30 0.31 15.66
C ALA A 342 -9.23 1.51 15.93
N GLY A 343 -10.07 1.88 14.97
CA GLY A 343 -11.08 2.94 15.11
C GLY A 343 -12.14 2.59 16.15
N CYS A 344 -12.74 1.39 16.07
CA CYS A 344 -13.74 0.94 17.03
C CYS A 344 -13.17 0.90 18.45
N ARG A 345 -11.95 0.37 18.61
CA ARG A 345 -11.24 0.38 19.91
C ARG A 345 -11.02 1.79 20.44
N ALA A 346 -10.70 2.76 19.58
CA ALA A 346 -10.49 4.15 19.97
C ALA A 346 -11.79 4.84 20.40
N LEU A 347 -12.95 4.44 19.86
CA LEU A 347 -14.27 4.91 20.29
C LEU A 347 -14.87 4.10 21.45
N GLY A 348 -14.20 3.04 21.91
CA GLY A 348 -14.74 2.14 22.93
C GLY A 348 -15.90 1.26 22.43
N ILE A 349 -16.03 1.08 21.11
CA ILE A 349 -17.07 0.22 20.50
C ILE A 349 -16.58 -1.23 20.54
N PRO A 350 -17.20 -2.12 21.35
CA PRO A 350 -16.78 -3.51 21.43
C PRO A 350 -17.15 -4.26 20.16
N GLY A 351 -16.36 -5.28 19.82
CA GLY A 351 -16.63 -6.17 18.71
C GLY A 351 -15.43 -7.01 18.32
N HIS A 352 -15.62 -7.87 17.33
CA HIS A 352 -14.57 -8.72 16.80
C HIS A 352 -14.85 -9.10 15.34
N PHE A 353 -13.80 -9.48 14.62
CA PHE A 353 -13.92 -10.05 13.28
C PHE A 353 -14.15 -11.55 13.34
N THR A 354 -15.02 -12.05 12.46
CA THR A 354 -15.26 -13.47 12.22
C THR A 354 -15.59 -13.72 10.75
N VAL A 355 -15.59 -14.98 10.32
CA VAL A 355 -16.04 -15.40 8.99
C VAL A 355 -17.39 -16.09 9.15
N LEU A 356 -18.40 -15.54 8.48
CA LEU A 356 -19.78 -16.05 8.50
C LEU A 356 -20.10 -16.82 7.22
N ASN A 357 -20.81 -17.93 7.39
CA ASN A 357 -21.35 -18.73 6.30
C ASN A 357 -22.51 -18.01 5.62
N PRO A 358 -22.86 -18.34 4.35
CA PRO A 358 -23.94 -17.67 3.61
C PRO A 358 -25.29 -17.59 4.37
N PRO A 359 -25.77 -18.66 5.05
CA PRO A 359 -27.02 -18.58 5.83
C PRO A 359 -26.96 -17.55 6.96
N GLU A 360 -25.83 -17.45 7.68
CA GLU A 360 -25.63 -16.49 8.77
C GLU A 360 -25.58 -15.04 8.24
N ARG A 361 -25.20 -14.87 6.97
CA ARG A 361 -25.18 -13.57 6.31
C ARG A 361 -26.54 -13.17 5.74
N GLY A 362 -27.48 -14.10 5.60
CA GLY A 362 -28.78 -13.86 4.98
C GLY A 362 -28.68 -13.60 3.47
N VAL A 363 -27.62 -14.08 2.81
CA VAL A 363 -27.40 -13.91 1.37
C VAL A 363 -27.08 -15.24 0.70
N GLY A 364 -27.44 -15.37 -0.59
CA GLY A 364 -27.06 -16.52 -1.41
C GLY A 364 -25.55 -16.57 -1.66
N ASP A 365 -25.03 -17.76 -1.97
CA ASP A 365 -23.63 -17.92 -2.33
C ASP A 365 -23.42 -17.47 -3.79
N SER A 366 -22.55 -16.48 -3.99
CA SER A 366 -22.21 -15.95 -5.32
C SER A 366 -20.70 -16.00 -5.53
N ALA A 367 -20.29 -16.58 -6.65
CA ALA A 367 -18.89 -16.59 -7.07
C ALA A 367 -18.46 -15.25 -7.71
N ASP A 368 -19.42 -14.41 -8.10
CA ASP A 368 -19.17 -13.11 -8.72
C ASP A 368 -19.00 -12.00 -7.67
N PRO A 369 -18.20 -10.96 -7.94
CA PRO A 369 -18.08 -9.81 -7.05
C PRO A 369 -19.44 -9.17 -6.75
N PRO A 370 -19.64 -8.64 -5.52
CA PRO A 370 -18.64 -8.50 -4.45
C PRO A 370 -18.34 -9.80 -3.70
N CYS A 371 -17.06 -10.13 -3.53
CA CYS A 371 -16.63 -11.36 -2.89
C CYS A 371 -16.48 -11.14 -1.37
N TYR A 372 -17.25 -11.87 -0.57
CA TYR A 372 -17.19 -11.80 0.89
C TYR A 372 -15.78 -12.09 1.44
N GLY A 373 -15.43 -11.45 2.57
CA GLY A 373 -14.18 -11.67 3.28
C GLY A 373 -14.39 -12.00 4.74
N SER A 374 -14.93 -11.05 5.51
CA SER A 374 -15.13 -11.18 6.95
C SER A 374 -16.22 -10.21 7.42
N SER A 375 -16.71 -10.45 8.64
CA SER A 375 -17.70 -9.59 9.28
C SER A 375 -17.18 -9.08 10.62
N TRP A 376 -17.39 -7.80 10.91
CA TRP A 376 -17.26 -7.26 12.26
C TRP A 376 -18.59 -7.41 12.99
N LEU A 377 -18.62 -8.21 14.06
CA LEU A 377 -19.77 -8.31 14.94
C LEU A 377 -19.67 -7.23 16.02
N VAL A 378 -20.70 -6.39 16.11
CA VAL A 378 -20.77 -5.36 17.15
C VAL A 378 -21.13 -6.04 18.47
N GLY A 379 -20.34 -5.80 19.51
CA GLY A 379 -20.61 -6.34 20.84
C GLY A 379 -21.79 -5.64 21.49
N ALA A 380 -22.55 -6.36 22.34
CA ALA A 380 -23.59 -5.74 23.15
C ALA A 380 -22.96 -4.69 24.09
N GLY A 381 -23.31 -3.43 23.91
CA GLY A 381 -22.70 -2.31 24.63
C GLY A 381 -23.05 -0.91 24.11
N LEU A 382 -23.78 -0.80 23.00
CA LEU A 382 -24.41 0.45 22.56
C LEU A 382 -25.89 0.39 22.94
N GLY A 383 -26.18 0.72 24.20
CA GLY A 383 -27.53 0.95 24.73
C GLY A 383 -27.65 2.37 25.24
#